data_AF-A0AA38IVS9-F1
#
_entry.id   AF-A0AA38IVS9-F1
#
_cell.length_a   1.000
_cell.length_b   1.000
_cell.length_c   1.000
_cell.angle_alpha   90.00
_cell.angle_beta   90.00
_cell.angle_gamma   90.00
#
_symmetry.space_group_name_H-M   'P 1'
#
loop_
_entity.id
_entity.type
_entity.pdbx_description
1 polymer ?
#
loop_
_entity_poly.entity_id
_entity_poly.type
_entity_poly.pdbx_seq_one_letter_code
_entity_poly.pdbx_strand_id
1 'polypeptide(L)'
;MNEFIFIILNTFNLVAVVCFYGLRKFRDDVHFMIGIRFSAYSNALYILNPLLLGSLLIYNVYNFYTHKVDVKFPWMRSLEIFFLWFILVAVVFYFFVYLVLVVLGKNLPVFKPAADWGPRYSTLAKSRRMFKAYNMAKEYLYRQERFRHLRETNV
;
A
#
# COMPACT_ATOMS: atom_id res chain seq x y z
N MET A 1 14.78 3.30 -20.52
CA MET A 1 14.86 4.02 -19.23
C MET A 1 13.50 4.44 -18.66
N ASN A 2 12.65 5.19 -19.39
CA ASN A 2 11.40 5.76 -18.83
C ASN A 2 10.45 4.72 -18.21
N GLU A 3 10.13 3.66 -18.94
CA GLU A 3 9.13 2.66 -18.48
C GLU A 3 9.55 1.92 -17.21
N PHE A 4 10.85 1.67 -17.05
CA PHE A 4 11.38 0.92 -15.91
C PHE A 4 11.22 1.67 -14.58
N ILE A 5 11.49 2.97 -14.59
CA ILE A 5 11.31 3.85 -13.41
C ILE A 5 9.82 3.90 -13.03
N PHE A 6 8.92 4.00 -14.01
CA PHE A 6 7.48 4.01 -13.75
C PHE A 6 7.00 2.70 -13.11
N ILE A 7 7.50 1.54 -13.57
CA ILE A 7 7.13 0.25 -12.99
C ILE A 7 7.62 0.14 -11.55
N ILE A 8 8.86 0.56 -11.26
CA ILE A 8 9.40 0.61 -9.89
C ILE A 8 8.52 1.49 -8.99
N LEU A 9 8.27 2.73 -9.41
CA LEU A 9 7.51 3.71 -8.63
C LEU A 9 6.08 3.24 -8.38
N ASN A 10 5.40 2.70 -9.40
CA ASN A 10 4.04 2.17 -9.25
C ASN A 10 4.02 0.96 -8.32
N THR A 11 5.01 0.07 -8.41
CA THR A 11 5.11 -1.09 -7.51
C THR A 11 5.24 -0.63 -6.06
N PHE A 12 6.17 0.30 -5.77
CA PHE A 12 6.34 0.82 -4.41
C PHE A 12 5.11 1.57 -3.90
N ASN A 13 4.46 2.39 -4.74
CA ASN A 13 3.25 3.10 -4.36
C ASN A 13 2.11 2.12 -4.00
N LEU A 14 1.88 1.09 -4.81
CA LEU A 14 0.83 0.11 -4.51
C LEU A 14 1.15 -0.71 -3.26
N VAL A 15 2.41 -1.16 -3.11
CA VAL A 15 2.85 -1.83 -1.87
C VAL A 15 2.65 -0.92 -0.67
N ALA A 16 2.91 0.39 -0.80
CA ALA A 16 2.72 1.33 0.29
C ALA A 16 1.24 1.48 0.70
N VAL A 17 0.32 1.54 -0.26
CA VAL A 17 -1.11 1.60 0.04
C VAL A 17 -1.61 0.27 0.63
N VAL A 18 -1.23 -0.87 0.05
CA VAL A 18 -1.77 -2.17 0.45
C VAL A 18 -1.19 -2.64 1.79
N CYS A 19 0.13 -2.53 1.97
CA CYS A 19 0.84 -3.07 3.12
C CYS A 19 1.00 -2.07 4.27
N PHE A 20 1.40 -0.81 4.00
CA PHE A 20 1.67 0.16 5.06
C PHE A 20 0.43 0.96 5.46
N TYR A 21 -0.28 1.56 4.50
CA TYR A 21 -1.52 2.30 4.79
C TYR A 21 -2.64 1.36 5.26
N GLY A 22 -2.76 0.23 4.56
CA GLY A 22 -3.71 -0.83 4.82
C GLY A 22 -4.96 -0.71 3.97
N LEU A 23 -5.27 -1.80 3.25
CA LEU A 23 -6.37 -1.84 2.28
C LEU A 23 -7.74 -1.52 2.87
N ARG A 24 -8.00 -1.87 4.14
CA ARG A 24 -9.27 -1.54 4.82
C ARG A 24 -9.47 -0.04 4.98
N LYS A 25 -8.43 0.69 5.41
CA LYS A 25 -8.50 2.15 5.57
C LYS A 25 -8.68 2.82 4.23
N PHE A 26 -7.92 2.37 3.22
CA PHE A 26 -8.05 2.87 1.85
C PHE A 26 -9.49 2.71 1.33
N ARG A 27 -10.07 1.52 1.53
CA ARG A 27 -11.45 1.23 1.13
C ARG A 27 -12.48 2.15 1.80
N ASP A 28 -12.34 2.35 3.10
CA ASP A 28 -13.26 3.20 3.86
C ASP A 28 -13.17 4.66 3.42
N ASP A 29 -11.95 5.12 3.07
CA ASP A 29 -11.73 6.46 2.54
C ASP A 29 -12.32 6.64 1.14
N VAL A 30 -12.14 5.66 0.25
CA VAL A 30 -12.75 5.71 -1.09
C VAL A 30 -14.28 5.66 -1.00
N HIS A 31 -14.83 4.83 -0.12
CA HIS A 31 -16.27 4.78 0.13
C HIS A 31 -16.79 6.11 0.70
N PHE A 32 -16.02 6.78 1.55
CA PHE A 32 -16.38 8.11 2.03
C PHE A 32 -16.34 9.18 0.92
N MET A 33 -15.39 9.09 -0.01
CA MET A 33 -15.25 10.06 -1.11
C MET A 33 -16.31 9.89 -2.20
N ILE A 34 -16.60 8.66 -2.59
CA ILE A 34 -17.44 8.35 -3.76
C ILE A 34 -18.86 7.92 -3.35
N GLY A 35 -19.06 7.53 -2.08
CA GLY A 35 -20.35 7.02 -1.58
C GLY A 35 -20.66 5.58 -1.98
N ILE A 36 -19.79 4.93 -2.75
CA ILE A 36 -19.96 3.54 -3.22
C ILE A 36 -19.07 2.60 -2.42
N ARG A 37 -19.64 1.49 -1.92
CA ARG A 37 -18.86 0.44 -1.25
C ARG A 37 -18.02 -0.32 -2.25
N PHE A 38 -16.73 -0.40 -1.95
CA PHE A 38 -15.78 -1.19 -2.71
C PHE A 38 -16.15 -2.68 -2.67
N SER A 39 -16.29 -3.29 -3.85
CA SER A 39 -16.66 -4.70 -3.98
C SER A 39 -15.53 -5.63 -3.54
N ALA A 40 -15.88 -6.89 -3.24
CA ALA A 40 -14.88 -7.93 -2.97
C ALA A 40 -13.96 -8.20 -4.18
N TYR A 41 -14.49 -8.09 -5.40
CA TYR A 41 -13.72 -8.20 -6.63
C TYR A 41 -12.66 -7.10 -6.73
N SER A 42 -13.05 -5.84 -6.50
CA SER A 42 -12.11 -4.71 -6.49
C SER A 42 -11.04 -4.92 -5.42
N ASN A 43 -11.42 -5.40 -4.23
CA ASN A 43 -10.47 -5.69 -3.17
C ASN A 43 -9.40 -6.73 -3.57
N ALA A 44 -9.82 -7.81 -4.25
CA ALA A 44 -8.90 -8.81 -4.78
C ALA A 44 -7.95 -8.22 -5.83
N LEU A 45 -8.44 -7.35 -6.72
CA LEU A 45 -7.60 -6.66 -7.71
C LEU A 45 -6.52 -5.79 -7.08
N TYR A 46 -6.84 -5.03 -6.01
CA TYR A 46 -5.84 -4.21 -5.32
C TYR A 46 -4.73 -5.05 -4.68
N ILE A 47 -5.02 -6.29 -4.27
CA ILE A 47 -4.03 -7.23 -3.76
C ILE A 47 -3.24 -7.88 -4.90
N LEU A 48 -3.91 -8.18 -6.02
CA LEU A 48 -3.29 -8.82 -7.19
C LEU A 48 -2.34 -7.87 -7.93
N ASN A 49 -2.69 -6.59 -8.05
CA ASN A 49 -1.90 -5.59 -8.78
C ASN A 49 -0.42 -5.47 -8.34
N PRO A 50 -0.09 -5.36 -7.03
CA PRO A 50 1.32 -5.33 -6.63
C PRO A 50 2.06 -6.63 -6.93
N LEU A 51 1.36 -7.79 -6.96
CA LEU A 51 1.98 -9.06 -7.37
C LEU A 51 2.28 -9.07 -8.88
N LEU A 52 1.36 -8.59 -9.71
CA LEU A 52 1.56 -8.48 -11.16
C LEU A 52 2.65 -7.46 -11.53
N LEU A 53 2.65 -6.30 -10.88
CA LEU A 53 3.71 -5.31 -11.10
C LEU A 53 5.06 -5.82 -10.58
N GLY A 54 5.07 -6.54 -9.46
CA GLY A 54 6.27 -7.19 -8.93
C GLY A 54 6.83 -8.26 -9.88
N SER A 55 5.98 -9.10 -10.47
CA SER A 55 6.43 -10.10 -11.45
C SER A 55 6.95 -9.44 -12.73
N LEU A 56 6.29 -8.38 -13.20
CA LEU A 56 6.76 -7.58 -14.34
C LEU A 56 8.10 -6.90 -14.05
N LEU A 57 8.31 -6.40 -12.83
CA LEU A 57 9.58 -5.83 -12.41
C LEU A 57 10.71 -6.88 -12.48
N ILE A 58 10.47 -8.08 -11.93
CA ILE A 58 11.44 -9.18 -11.95
C ILE A 58 11.77 -9.58 -13.39
N TYR A 59 10.76 -9.72 -14.24
CA TYR A 59 10.92 -10.03 -15.66
C TYR A 59 11.79 -8.97 -16.38
N ASN A 60 11.54 -7.69 -16.12
CA ASN A 60 12.34 -6.60 -16.70
C ASN A 60 13.78 -6.60 -16.21
N VAL A 61 14.00 -6.84 -14.91
CA VAL A 61 15.36 -6.96 -14.34
C VAL A 61 16.09 -8.15 -14.97
N TYR A 62 15.43 -9.29 -15.10
CA TYR A 62 16.00 -10.48 -15.74
C TYR A 62 16.39 -10.20 -17.20
N ASN A 63 15.49 -9.59 -17.96
CA ASN A 63 15.77 -9.22 -19.35
C ASN A 63 16.92 -8.22 -19.47
N PHE A 64 16.99 -7.24 -18.56
CA PHE A 64 18.07 -6.26 -18.54
C PHE A 64 19.46 -6.88 -18.36
N TYR A 65 19.58 -7.91 -17.51
CA TYR A 65 20.85 -8.62 -17.30
C TYR A 65 21.14 -9.65 -18.40
N THR A 66 20.13 -10.32 -18.93
CA THR A 66 20.30 -11.43 -19.89
C THR A 66 20.52 -10.93 -21.31
N HIS A 67 19.80 -9.88 -21.74
CA HIS A 67 20.00 -9.32 -23.07
C HIS A 67 21.22 -8.39 -23.08
N LYS A 68 22.26 -8.82 -23.78
CA LYS A 68 23.36 -7.94 -24.15
C LYS A 68 22.92 -7.09 -25.34
N VAL A 69 22.37 -5.93 -25.05
CA VAL A 69 22.16 -4.91 -26.08
C VAL A 69 23.52 -4.36 -26.48
N ASP A 70 23.78 -4.31 -27.77
CA ASP A 70 24.96 -3.66 -28.34
C ASP A 70 24.78 -2.15 -28.19
N VAL A 71 25.22 -1.62 -27.05
CA VAL A 71 24.98 -0.25 -26.64
C VAL A 71 26.01 0.66 -27.31
N LYS A 72 25.54 1.58 -28.16
CA LYS A 72 26.36 2.67 -28.74
C LYS A 72 27.12 3.47 -27.67
N PHE A 73 26.59 3.52 -26.44
CA PHE A 73 27.16 4.25 -25.32
C PHE A 73 27.24 3.36 -24.07
N PRO A 74 28.39 2.69 -23.83
CA PRO A 74 28.58 1.78 -22.69
C PRO A 74 28.39 2.43 -21.31
N TRP A 75 28.65 3.73 -21.19
CA TRP A 75 28.48 4.48 -19.94
C TRP A 75 27.02 4.58 -19.50
N MET A 76 26.07 4.65 -20.44
CA MET A 76 24.64 4.72 -20.11
C MET A 76 24.17 3.46 -19.39
N ARG A 77 24.61 2.28 -19.86
CA ARG A 77 24.29 1.00 -19.19
C ARG A 77 24.86 0.94 -17.77
N SER A 78 26.05 1.49 -17.57
CA SER A 78 26.69 1.55 -16.25
C SER A 78 25.90 2.44 -15.27
N LEU A 79 25.36 3.57 -15.76
CA LEU A 79 24.48 4.42 -14.95
C LEU A 79 23.17 3.73 -14.59
N GLU A 80 22.54 3.01 -15.51
CA GLU A 80 21.30 2.27 -15.23
C GLU A 80 21.51 1.20 -14.14
N ILE A 81 22.61 0.45 -14.21
CA ILE A 81 23.02 -0.49 -13.16
C ILE A 81 23.23 0.24 -11.83
N PHE A 82 23.95 1.36 -11.86
CA PHE A 82 24.22 2.16 -10.66
C PHE A 82 22.92 2.62 -9.98
N PHE A 83 21.96 3.20 -10.73
CA PHE A 83 20.68 3.63 -10.16
C PHE A 83 19.87 2.47 -9.57
N LEU A 84 19.88 1.32 -10.23
CA LEU A 84 19.24 0.11 -9.74
C LEU A 84 19.78 -0.32 -8.37
N TRP A 85 21.10 -0.43 -8.25
CA TRP A 85 21.76 -0.77 -7.00
C TRP A 85 21.59 0.31 -5.94
N PHE A 86 21.67 1.59 -6.34
CA PHE A 86 21.48 2.72 -5.45
C PHE A 86 20.08 2.70 -4.81
N ILE A 87 19.02 2.48 -5.61
CA ILE A 87 17.65 2.37 -5.09
C ILE A 87 17.53 1.17 -4.15
N LEU A 88 18.07 0.01 -4.53
CA LEU A 88 18.02 -1.19 -3.69
C LEU A 88 18.71 -0.96 -2.34
N VAL A 89 19.93 -0.43 -2.35
CA VAL A 89 20.70 -0.12 -1.15
C VAL A 89 19.98 0.93 -0.30
N ALA A 90 19.43 1.97 -0.91
CA ALA A 90 18.68 3.00 -0.19
C ALA A 90 17.44 2.43 0.52
N VAL A 91 16.68 1.56 -0.14
CA VAL A 91 15.50 0.91 0.46
C VAL A 91 15.90 -0.03 1.60
N VAL A 92 16.93 -0.86 1.41
CA VAL A 92 17.43 -1.77 2.44
C VAL A 92 18.01 -1.00 3.63
N PHE A 93 18.80 0.05 3.36
CA PHE A 93 19.37 0.90 4.39
C PHE A 93 18.27 1.62 5.19
N TYR A 94 17.27 2.17 4.50
CA TYR A 94 16.12 2.79 5.14
C TYR A 94 15.37 1.80 6.06
N PHE A 95 15.11 0.58 5.56
CA PHE A 95 14.45 -0.46 6.35
C PHE A 95 15.29 -0.89 7.56
N PHE A 96 16.62 -1.01 7.38
CA PHE A 96 17.55 -1.34 8.46
C PHE A 96 17.55 -0.25 9.54
N VAL A 97 17.67 1.03 9.16
CA VAL A 97 17.58 2.17 10.08
C VAL A 97 16.25 2.16 10.83
N TYR A 98 15.14 1.90 10.12
CA TYR A 98 13.82 1.76 10.74
C TYR A 98 13.78 0.65 11.79
N LEU A 99 14.27 -0.54 11.46
CA LEU A 99 14.30 -1.70 12.37
C LEU A 99 15.14 -1.39 13.62
N VAL A 100 16.33 -0.82 13.45
CA VAL A 100 17.20 -0.42 14.56
C VAL A 100 16.48 0.55 15.49
N LEU A 101 15.80 1.57 14.95
CA LEU A 101 15.08 2.56 15.77
C LEU A 101 13.89 1.94 16.51
N VAL A 102 13.18 0.99 15.91
CA VAL A 102 12.09 0.25 16.57
C VAL A 102 12.63 -0.64 17.70
N VAL A 103 13.74 -1.36 17.47
CA VAL A 103 14.39 -2.20 18.50
C VAL A 103 14.93 -1.36 19.65
N LEU A 104 15.42 -0.15 19.38
CA LEU A 104 15.81 0.83 20.39
C LEU A 104 14.60 1.44 21.15
N GLY A 105 13.40 0.91 20.98
CA GLY A 105 12.20 1.33 21.69
C GLY A 105 11.61 2.65 21.23
N LYS A 106 12.10 3.22 20.11
CA LYS A 106 11.51 4.45 19.57
C LYS A 106 10.22 4.10 18.84
N ASN A 107 9.10 4.61 19.37
CA ASN A 107 7.82 4.60 18.66
C ASN A 107 7.87 5.60 17.50
N LEU A 108 8.40 5.15 16.36
CA LEU A 108 8.44 5.95 15.14
C LEU A 108 7.07 5.89 14.43
N PRO A 109 6.35 7.01 14.29
CA PRO A 109 5.10 7.06 13.53
C PRO A 109 5.34 7.02 12.01
N VAL A 110 6.39 6.36 11.53
CA VAL A 110 6.82 6.39 10.11
C VAL A 110 5.76 5.79 9.18
N PHE A 111 5.05 4.76 9.63
CA PHE A 111 3.94 4.16 8.88
C PHE A 111 2.56 4.67 9.32
N LYS A 112 2.53 5.74 10.13
CA LYS A 112 1.28 6.43 10.43
C LYS A 112 1.13 7.57 9.42
N PRO A 113 -0.08 7.77 8.87
CA PRO A 113 -0.34 8.96 8.09
C PRO A 113 -0.11 10.20 8.96
N ALA A 114 0.25 11.31 8.32
CA ALA A 114 0.47 12.58 9.00
C ALA A 114 -0.76 13.00 9.84
N ALA A 115 -0.55 13.81 10.89
CA ALA A 115 -1.64 14.18 11.80
C ALA A 115 -2.76 14.98 11.12
N ASP A 116 -2.41 15.72 10.06
CA ASP A 116 -3.28 16.48 9.18
C ASP A 116 -3.83 15.66 8.00
N TRP A 117 -3.49 14.37 7.91
CA TRP A 117 -3.94 13.51 6.82
C TRP A 117 -5.46 13.29 6.84
N GLY A 118 -6.11 13.77 5.79
CA GLY A 118 -7.54 13.64 5.59
C GLY A 118 -8.15 14.87 4.92
N PRO A 119 -9.46 15.08 5.07
CA PRO A 119 -10.13 16.23 4.50
C PRO A 119 -9.59 17.56 5.04
N ARG A 120 -9.25 18.49 4.14
CA ARG A 120 -8.73 19.82 4.48
C ARG A 120 -9.71 20.63 5.34
N TYR A 121 -11.03 20.49 5.10
CA TYR A 121 -12.06 21.26 5.79
C TYR A 121 -12.55 20.55 7.06
N SER A 122 -12.69 21.31 8.15
CA SER A 122 -13.11 20.80 9.46
C SER A 122 -14.51 20.17 9.46
N THR A 123 -15.42 20.69 8.64
CA THR A 123 -16.77 20.14 8.44
C THR A 123 -16.70 18.74 7.85
N LEU A 124 -15.93 18.55 6.79
CA LEU A 124 -15.75 17.26 6.12
C LEU A 124 -14.99 16.26 7.01
N ALA A 125 -14.02 16.75 7.80
CA ALA A 125 -13.34 15.94 8.81
C ALA A 125 -14.31 15.45 9.91
N LYS A 126 -15.25 16.29 10.35
CA LYS A 126 -16.33 15.91 11.27
C LYS A 126 -17.24 14.84 10.65
N SER A 127 -17.65 15.02 9.38
CA SER A 127 -18.44 14.03 8.65
C SER A 127 -17.73 12.69 8.50
N ARG A 128 -16.42 12.68 8.20
CA ARG A 128 -15.60 11.46 8.14
C ARG A 128 -15.57 10.73 9.49
N ARG A 129 -15.45 11.46 10.60
CA ARG A 129 -15.50 10.89 11.96
C ARG A 129 -16.86 10.26 12.26
N MET A 130 -17.95 10.93 11.89
CA MET A 130 -19.31 10.39 12.05
C MET A 130 -19.55 9.15 11.19
N PHE A 131 -19.11 9.16 9.93
CA PHE A 131 -19.19 7.99 9.04
C PHE A 131 -18.45 6.78 9.61
N LYS A 132 -17.27 6.99 10.18
CA LYS A 132 -16.49 5.95 10.85
C LYS A 132 -17.25 5.39 12.07
N ALA A 133 -17.82 6.27 12.89
CA ALA A 133 -18.63 5.87 14.06
C ALA A 133 -19.88 5.09 13.66
N TYR A 134 -20.60 5.55 12.63
CA TYR A 134 -21.78 4.88 12.08
C TYR A 134 -21.46 3.46 11.57
N ASN A 135 -20.38 3.31 10.78
CA ASN A 135 -19.96 1.99 10.30
C ASN A 135 -19.56 1.05 11.44
N MET A 136 -18.88 1.55 12.47
CA MET A 136 -18.56 0.77 13.67
C MET A 136 -19.82 0.32 14.42
N ALA A 137 -20.80 1.22 14.60
CA ALA A 137 -22.06 0.89 15.27
C ALA A 137 -22.86 -0.18 14.50
N LYS A 138 -22.94 -0.04 13.16
CA LYS A 138 -23.59 -1.03 12.31
C LYS A 138 -22.93 -2.41 12.40
N GLU A 139 -21.60 -2.46 12.41
CA GLU A 139 -20.86 -3.72 12.56
C GLU A 139 -21.07 -4.34 13.95
N TYR A 140 -21.14 -3.53 15.00
CA TYR A 140 -21.43 -3.99 16.36
C TYR A 140 -22.82 -4.65 16.48
N LEU A 141 -23.85 -3.99 15.96
CA LEU A 141 -25.23 -4.51 15.96
C LEU A 141 -25.34 -5.83 15.19
N TYR A 142 -24.74 -5.90 13.99
CA TYR A 142 -24.71 -7.14 13.20
C TYR A 142 -24.04 -8.30 13.96
N ARG A 143 -22.94 -8.05 14.68
CA ARG A 143 -22.30 -9.08 15.50
C ARG A 143 -23.23 -9.54 16.63
N GLN A 144 -23.91 -8.63 17.32
CA GLN A 144 -24.86 -8.99 18.36
C GLN A 144 -26.00 -9.88 17.84
N GLU A 145 -26.61 -9.51 16.71
CA GLU A 145 -27.67 -10.32 16.08
C GLU A 145 -27.17 -11.71 15.68
N ARG A 146 -25.98 -11.79 15.06
CA ARG A 146 -25.36 -13.07 14.71
C ARG A 146 -25.12 -13.96 15.93
N PHE A 147 -24.61 -13.40 17.04
CA PHE A 147 -24.39 -14.15 18.28
C PHE A 147 -25.69 -14.53 18.99
N ARG A 148 -26.76 -13.77 18.82
CA ARG A 148 -28.09 -14.12 19.31
C ARG A 148 -28.63 -15.33 18.55
N HIS A 149 -28.60 -15.31 17.22
CA HIS A 149 -29.01 -16.46 16.41
C HIS A 149 -28.19 -17.73 16.70
N LEU A 150 -26.87 -17.62 16.87
CA LEU A 150 -26.03 -18.78 17.24
C LEU A 150 -26.35 -19.37 18.63
N ARG A 151 -26.90 -18.57 19.55
CA ARG A 151 -27.40 -19.07 20.85
C ARG A 151 -28.75 -19.76 20.69
N GLU A 152 -29.62 -19.23 19.86
CA GLU A 152 -30.95 -19.80 19.58
C GLU A 152 -30.87 -21.14 18.81
N THR A 153 -29.82 -21.38 18.02
CA THR A 153 -29.66 -22.63 17.23
C THR A 153 -28.86 -23.73 17.93
N ASN A 154 -28.21 -23.44 19.07
CA ASN A 154 -27.41 -24.41 19.84
C ASN A 154 -28.16 -24.92 21.11
N VAL A 155 -29.47 -24.65 21.19
CA VAL A 155 -30.42 -25.18 22.18
C VAL A 155 -31.41 -26.05 21.44
#